data_AF-A0A950V2H0-F1
#
_entry.id   AF-A0A950V2H0-F1
#
_cell.length_a   1.000
_cell.length_b   1.000
_cell.length_c   1.000
_cell.angle_alpha   90.00
_cell.angle_beta   90.00
_cell.angle_gamma   90.00
#
_symmetry.space_group_name_H-M   'P 1'
#
loop_
_entity.id
_entity.type
_entity.pdbx_description
1 polymer ?
#
loop_
_entity_poly.entity_id
_entity_poly.type
_entity_poly.pdbx_seq_one_letter_code
_entity_poly.pdbx_strand_id
1 'polypeptide(L)'
;MSSTITISRRFCGPPDSGNGGYSSGLLASHLPGACQCTLRKPIPLERELQVETEDGAARLLDGAELVIAAEKAQLDIQARPAVSFREAEAAATASPAFTNHPFPTCFTCGPERKQGDGLRIFPGRLPEEKSGGDSMFAAAWVPDASLAQSGVAVRPEFVWAAMDCPT
;
A
#
# COMPACT_ATOMS: atom_id res chain seq x y z
N MET A 1 -14.90 21.68 6.65
CA MET A 1 -15.68 20.47 6.99
C MET A 1 -14.73 19.54 7.72
N SER A 2 -15.08 19.08 8.93
CA SER A 2 -14.30 18.01 9.58
C SER A 2 -14.55 16.73 8.78
N SER A 3 -13.48 16.14 8.28
CA SER A 3 -13.51 14.86 7.58
C SER A 3 -12.82 13.84 8.48
N THR A 4 -13.31 12.62 8.48
CA THR A 4 -12.74 11.53 9.27
C THR A 4 -12.46 10.33 8.39
N ILE A 5 -11.45 9.56 8.80
CA ILE A 5 -11.09 8.28 8.20
C ILE A 5 -11.17 7.22 9.30
N THR A 6 -11.78 6.08 8.99
CA THR A 6 -11.76 4.89 9.85
C THR A 6 -11.13 3.75 9.08
N ILE A 7 -10.09 3.13 9.64
CA ILE A 7 -9.40 2.00 9.04
C ILE A 7 -10.01 0.72 9.60
N SER A 8 -10.76 -0.01 8.77
CA SER A 8 -11.26 -1.32 9.18
C SER A 8 -10.11 -2.30 9.40
N ARG A 9 -10.26 -3.22 10.36
CA ARG A 9 -9.34 -4.30 10.72
C ARG A 9 -8.94 -5.17 9.53
N ARG A 10 -9.78 -5.26 8.50
CA ARG A 10 -9.41 -5.94 7.25
C ARG A 10 -8.16 -5.32 6.61
N PHE A 11 -8.00 -4.00 6.70
CA PHE A 11 -6.93 -3.24 6.07
C PHE A 11 -5.72 -3.05 7.01
N CYS A 12 -5.40 -4.05 7.84
CA CYS A 12 -4.26 -3.99 8.76
C CYS A 12 -2.94 -4.33 8.04
N GLY A 13 -1.82 -3.74 8.49
CA GLY A 13 -0.48 -4.18 8.14
C GLY A 13 -0.03 -5.21 9.19
N PRO A 14 0.52 -4.75 10.32
CA PRO A 14 0.53 -5.51 11.57
C PRO A 14 -0.90 -5.80 12.06
N PRO A 15 -1.15 -6.86 12.86
CA PRO A 15 -2.50 -7.22 13.32
C PRO A 15 -3.28 -6.11 14.02
N ASP A 16 -2.58 -5.22 14.72
CA ASP A 16 -3.16 -4.15 15.54
C ASP A 16 -2.92 -2.74 14.97
N SER A 17 -2.46 -2.63 13.71
CA SER A 17 -2.23 -1.34 13.05
C SER A 17 -2.72 -1.36 11.60
N GLY A 18 -3.26 -0.24 11.14
CA GLY A 18 -3.59 -0.01 9.73
C GLY A 18 -2.39 -0.25 8.81
N ASN A 19 -2.67 -0.70 7.58
CA ASN A 19 -1.68 -0.84 6.53
C ASN A 19 -1.20 0.56 6.09
N GLY A 20 0.12 0.74 5.99
CA GLY A 20 0.75 2.03 5.74
C GLY A 20 0.30 2.66 4.42
N GLY A 21 0.40 1.92 3.33
CA GLY A 21 0.00 2.35 1.99
C GLY A 21 -1.49 2.61 1.89
N TYR A 22 -2.33 1.72 2.40
CA TYR A 22 -3.79 1.92 2.41
C TYR A 22 -4.17 3.21 3.15
N SER A 23 -3.65 3.38 4.38
CA SER A 23 -3.96 4.53 5.23
C SER A 23 -3.41 5.83 4.65
N SER A 24 -2.19 5.79 4.08
CA SER A 24 -1.58 6.91 3.38
C SER A 24 -2.34 7.28 2.12
N GLY A 25 -2.82 6.31 1.35
CA GLY A 25 -3.62 6.53 0.16
C GLY A 25 -4.99 7.16 0.45
N LEU A 26 -5.63 6.78 1.57
CA LEU A 26 -6.84 7.45 2.04
C LEU A 26 -6.55 8.93 2.36
N LEU A 27 -5.50 9.22 3.14
CA LEU A 27 -5.12 10.61 3.45
C LEU A 27 -4.73 11.40 2.20
N ALA A 28 -3.96 10.78 1.29
CA ALA A 28 -3.49 11.38 0.04
C ALA A 28 -4.64 11.84 -0.86
N SER A 29 -5.81 11.18 -0.80
CA SER A 29 -7.00 11.59 -1.57
C SER A 29 -7.54 12.97 -1.19
N HIS A 30 -7.11 13.53 -0.06
CA HIS A 30 -7.44 14.89 0.37
C HIS A 30 -6.51 15.96 -0.21
N LEU A 31 -5.46 15.57 -0.93
CA LEU A 31 -4.51 16.47 -1.57
C LEU A 31 -4.57 16.35 -3.11
N PRO A 32 -4.41 17.48 -3.83
CA PRO A 32 -4.29 17.43 -5.28
C PRO A 32 -2.88 16.99 -5.70
N GLY A 33 -2.82 16.09 -6.67
CA GLY A 33 -1.55 15.66 -7.30
C GLY A 33 -0.73 14.69 -6.45
N ALA A 34 0.57 14.64 -6.71
CA ALA A 34 1.49 13.77 -5.99
C ALA A 34 1.78 14.32 -4.57
N CYS A 35 1.91 13.41 -3.61
CA CYS A 35 2.28 13.73 -2.24
C CYS A 35 3.22 12.67 -1.65
N GLN A 36 3.97 13.08 -0.64
CA GLN A 36 4.75 12.22 0.22
C GLN A 36 3.98 12.04 1.54
N CYS A 37 3.80 10.80 1.97
CA CYS A 37 3.23 10.49 3.28
C CYS A 37 4.32 10.00 4.23
N THR A 38 4.31 10.51 5.46
CA THR A 38 5.18 10.07 6.55
C THR A 38 4.34 9.49 7.67
N LEU A 39 4.49 8.19 7.95
CA LEU A 39 3.91 7.52 9.10
C LEU A 39 4.68 7.93 10.37
N ARG A 40 3.98 8.54 11.34
CA ARG A 40 4.58 9.01 12.61
C ARG A 40 4.32 8.05 13.76
N LYS A 41 3.19 7.34 13.73
CA LYS A 41 2.76 6.38 14.75
C LYS A 41 2.05 5.17 14.10
N PRO A 42 1.91 4.05 14.82
CA PRO A 42 0.99 2.98 14.42
C PRO A 42 -0.41 3.53 14.17
N ILE A 43 -1.08 3.06 13.12
CA ILE A 43 -2.37 3.57 12.67
C ILE A 43 -3.49 2.84 13.43
N PRO A 44 -4.30 3.52 14.25
CA PRO A 44 -5.38 2.85 14.97
C PRO A 44 -6.43 2.24 14.03
N LEU A 45 -6.89 1.03 14.36
CA LEU A 45 -7.96 0.32 13.66
C LEU A 45 -9.31 0.60 14.34
N GLU A 46 -10.39 0.60 13.56
CA GLU A 46 -11.79 0.72 14.04
C GLU A 46 -12.04 1.97 14.91
N ARG A 47 -11.30 3.04 14.64
CA ARG A 47 -11.42 4.33 15.32
C ARG A 47 -11.50 5.45 14.30
N GLU A 48 -12.32 6.45 14.59
CA GLU A 48 -12.41 7.67 13.76
C GLU A 48 -11.16 8.53 13.99
N LEU A 49 -10.41 8.76 12.91
CA LEU A 49 -9.25 9.62 12.88
C LEU A 49 -9.61 10.92 12.16
N GLN A 50 -9.20 12.06 12.71
CA GLN A 50 -9.50 13.37 12.16
C GLN A 50 -8.56 13.70 11.01
N VAL A 51 -9.12 14.23 9.92
CA VAL A 51 -8.35 14.75 8.79
C VAL A 51 -8.35 16.26 8.85
N GLU A 52 -7.16 16.84 8.91
CA GLU A 52 -6.93 18.28 8.76
C GLU A 52 -6.19 18.54 7.45
N THR A 53 -6.67 19.50 6.66
CA THR A 53 -6.03 19.92 5.40
C THR A 53 -5.73 21.40 5.44
N GLU A 54 -4.48 21.79 5.19
CA GLU A 54 -4.01 23.17 5.23
C GLU A 54 -2.83 23.34 4.26
N ASP A 55 -2.83 24.38 3.43
CA ASP A 55 -1.71 24.78 2.56
C ASP A 55 -1.07 23.65 1.72
N GLY A 56 -1.88 22.71 1.21
CA GLY A 56 -1.39 21.60 0.40
C GLY A 56 -0.72 20.48 1.21
N ALA A 57 -0.93 20.48 2.52
CA ALA A 57 -0.62 19.39 3.44
C ALA A 57 -1.89 18.82 4.07
N ALA A 58 -1.84 17.54 4.45
CA ALA A 58 -2.90 16.86 5.17
C ALA A 58 -2.33 16.12 6.38
N ARG A 59 -3.07 16.10 7.48
CA ARG A 59 -2.70 15.43 8.74
C ARG A 59 -3.81 14.48 9.14
N LEU A 60 -3.43 13.25 9.49
CA LEU A 60 -4.31 12.27 10.11
C LEU A 60 -4.01 12.22 11.60
N LEU A 61 -5.01 12.54 12.42
CA LEU A 61 -4.88 12.72 13.86
C LEU A 61 -5.72 11.70 14.64
N ASP A 62 -5.15 11.16 15.70
CA ASP A 62 -5.87 10.45 16.76
C ASP A 62 -5.96 11.36 17.99
N GLY A 63 -7.08 12.09 18.13
CA GLY A 63 -7.18 13.17 19.11
C GLY A 63 -6.15 14.27 18.80
N ALA A 64 -5.19 14.48 19.71
CA ALA A 64 -4.10 15.45 19.53
C ALA A 64 -2.83 14.85 18.88
N GLU A 65 -2.81 13.54 18.65
CA GLU A 65 -1.62 12.82 18.21
C GLU A 65 -1.56 12.69 16.69
N LEU A 66 -0.43 13.11 16.09
CA LEU A 66 -0.18 12.97 14.66
C LEU A 66 0.16 11.51 14.30
N VAL A 67 -0.65 10.90 13.45
CA VAL A 67 -0.49 9.52 12.96
C VAL A 67 0.19 9.50 11.61
N ILE A 68 -0.31 10.30 10.64
CA ILE A 68 0.26 10.42 9.30
C ILE A 68 0.31 11.91 8.92
N ALA A 69 1.42 12.34 8.35
CA ALA A 69 1.51 13.63 7.67
C ALA A 69 1.65 13.38 6.16
N ALA A 70 0.92 14.13 5.35
CA ALA A 70 1.04 14.15 3.89
C ALA A 70 1.36 15.56 3.44
N GLU A 71 2.31 15.70 2.53
CA GLU A 71 2.71 16.98 1.94
C GLU A 71 2.86 16.84 0.44
N LYS A 72 2.51 17.90 -0.31
CA LYS A 72 2.69 17.91 -1.77
C LYS A 72 4.14 17.60 -2.14
N ALA A 73 4.31 16.72 -3.12
CA ALA A 73 5.61 16.31 -3.63
C ALA A 73 5.65 16.38 -5.15
N GLN A 74 6.87 16.42 -5.70
CA GLN A 74 7.11 16.18 -7.12
C GLN A 74 7.76 14.80 -7.25
N LEU A 75 7.20 13.97 -8.13
CA LEU A 75 7.82 12.70 -8.49
C LEU A 75 8.63 12.90 -9.77
N ASP A 76 9.92 12.66 -9.69
CA ASP A 76 10.79 12.44 -10.83
C ASP A 76 11.27 10.99 -10.77
N ILE A 77 10.51 10.10 -11.41
CA ILE A 77 10.82 8.66 -11.46
C ILE A 77 11.06 8.27 -12.91
N GLN A 78 12.26 7.76 -13.17
CA GLN A 78 12.54 7.08 -14.42
C GLN A 78 11.86 5.70 -14.41
N ALA A 79 10.88 5.52 -15.28
CA ALA A 79 10.22 4.24 -15.44
C ALA A 79 11.23 3.17 -15.89
N ARG A 80 11.22 2.03 -15.21
CA ARG A 80 11.94 0.82 -15.66
C ARG A 80 11.07 0.03 -16.63
N PRO A 81 11.66 -0.71 -17.57
CA PRO A 81 10.91 -1.63 -18.41
C PRO A 81 10.09 -2.58 -17.54
N ALA A 82 8.80 -2.71 -17.85
CA ALA A 82 7.95 -3.69 -17.20
C ALA A 82 8.41 -5.11 -17.60
N VAL A 83 8.44 -6.02 -16.64
CA VAL A 83 8.50 -7.46 -16.94
C VAL A 83 7.15 -7.94 -17.43
N SER A 84 7.14 -9.05 -18.18
CA SER A 84 5.90 -9.69 -18.56
C SER A 84 5.16 -10.25 -17.34
N PHE A 85 3.85 -10.39 -17.45
CA PHE A 85 3.01 -10.99 -16.40
C PHE A 85 3.54 -12.36 -15.97
N ARG A 86 3.92 -13.21 -16.94
CA ARG A 86 4.46 -14.55 -16.69
C ARG A 86 5.81 -14.53 -15.95
N GLU A 87 6.69 -13.58 -16.26
CA GLU A 87 7.94 -13.40 -15.54
C GLU A 87 7.68 -12.97 -14.09
N ALA A 88 6.71 -12.09 -13.87
CA ALA A 88 6.30 -11.65 -12.54
C ALA A 88 5.65 -12.78 -11.72
N GLU A 89 4.84 -13.64 -12.34
CA GLU A 89 4.31 -14.87 -11.71
C GLU A 89 5.43 -15.84 -11.32
N ALA A 90 6.38 -16.08 -12.23
CA ALA A 90 7.51 -16.97 -11.97
C ALA A 90 8.36 -16.44 -10.81
N ALA A 91 8.67 -15.14 -10.79
CA ALA A 91 9.41 -14.50 -9.71
C ALA A 91 8.69 -14.65 -8.36
N ALA A 92 7.38 -14.41 -8.33
CA ALA A 92 6.57 -14.48 -7.11
C ALA A 92 6.63 -15.84 -6.40
N THR A 93 6.84 -16.95 -7.14
CA THR A 93 6.98 -18.29 -6.53
C THR A 93 8.14 -18.40 -5.53
N ALA A 94 9.17 -17.57 -5.68
CA ALA A 94 10.34 -17.51 -4.81
C ALA A 94 10.26 -16.38 -3.78
N SER A 95 9.05 -15.85 -3.49
CA SER A 95 8.90 -14.75 -2.55
C SER A 95 9.35 -15.15 -1.13
N PRO A 96 10.12 -14.30 -0.42
CA PRO A 96 10.51 -14.56 0.96
C PRO A 96 9.30 -14.61 1.91
N ALA A 97 8.16 -14.03 1.52
CA ALA A 97 6.92 -14.01 2.29
C ALA A 97 6.38 -15.41 2.63
N PHE A 98 6.76 -16.47 1.91
CA PHE A 98 6.27 -17.82 2.18
C PHE A 98 7.05 -18.57 3.26
N THR A 99 8.13 -17.99 3.80
CA THR A 99 9.00 -18.67 4.77
C THR A 99 8.73 -18.23 6.22
N ASN A 100 8.86 -16.93 6.50
CA ASN A 100 8.64 -16.37 7.83
C ASN A 100 8.22 -14.90 7.73
N HIS A 101 7.00 -14.65 7.26
CA HIS A 101 6.51 -13.28 7.08
C HIS A 101 6.24 -12.61 8.44
N PRO A 102 6.79 -11.42 8.73
CA PRO A 102 6.64 -10.77 10.03
C PRO A 102 5.19 -10.40 10.37
N PHE A 103 4.34 -10.23 9.35
CA PHE A 103 2.93 -9.88 9.49
C PHE A 103 2.05 -10.80 8.63
N PRO A 104 1.80 -12.06 9.05
CA PRO A 104 1.14 -13.07 8.20
C PRO A 104 -0.27 -12.68 7.70
N THR A 105 -0.91 -11.75 8.42
CA THR A 105 -2.23 -11.18 8.12
C THR A 105 -2.16 -9.77 7.53
N CYS A 106 -1.02 -9.32 7.01
CA CYS A 106 -0.92 -8.03 6.33
C CYS A 106 -1.87 -7.96 5.12
N PHE A 107 -2.59 -6.84 4.96
CA PHE A 107 -3.52 -6.62 3.87
C PHE A 107 -2.82 -6.69 2.50
N THR A 108 -1.58 -6.21 2.37
CA THR A 108 -0.84 -6.25 1.11
C THR A 108 -0.22 -7.62 0.84
N CYS A 109 0.64 -8.09 1.74
CA CYS A 109 1.54 -9.22 1.51
C CYS A 109 1.35 -10.37 2.51
N GLY A 110 0.25 -10.42 3.25
CA GLY A 110 -0.01 -11.47 4.23
C GLY A 110 -0.28 -12.84 3.58
N PRO A 111 0.61 -13.84 3.73
CA PRO A 111 0.44 -15.17 3.13
C PRO A 111 -0.77 -15.94 3.67
N GLU A 112 -1.25 -15.62 4.88
CA GLU A 112 -2.41 -16.29 5.52
C GLU A 112 -3.76 -15.68 5.10
N ARG A 113 -3.76 -14.55 4.39
CA ARG A 113 -4.98 -13.93 3.86
C ARG A 113 -5.57 -14.78 2.75
N LYS A 114 -6.89 -14.88 2.63
CA LYS A 114 -7.51 -15.57 1.48
C LYS A 114 -7.57 -14.64 0.26
N GLN A 115 -7.72 -15.21 -0.93
CA GLN A 115 -8.02 -14.43 -2.13
C GLN A 115 -9.31 -13.62 -1.89
N GLY A 116 -9.29 -12.34 -2.30
CA GLY A 116 -10.38 -11.39 -2.03
C GLY A 116 -10.37 -10.78 -0.62
N ASP A 117 -9.60 -11.30 0.35
CA ASP A 117 -9.50 -10.70 1.69
C ASP A 117 -8.41 -9.62 1.76
N GLY A 118 -7.22 -9.92 1.22
CA GLY A 118 -6.10 -8.99 1.03
C GLY A 118 -5.62 -8.94 -0.42
N LEU A 119 -4.64 -8.09 -0.70
CA LEU A 119 -4.06 -7.93 -2.04
C LEU A 119 -3.24 -9.15 -2.46
N ARG A 120 -2.62 -9.84 -1.49
CA ARG A 120 -1.81 -11.06 -1.71
C ARG A 120 -0.74 -10.86 -2.78
N ILE A 121 0.00 -9.75 -2.68
CA ILE A 121 1.11 -9.43 -3.57
C ILE A 121 2.38 -9.98 -2.90
N PHE A 122 3.04 -10.93 -3.56
CA PHE A 122 4.22 -11.62 -3.04
C PHE A 122 5.40 -11.43 -4.00
N PRO A 123 6.08 -10.26 -3.97
CA PRO A 123 7.22 -10.02 -4.85
C PRO A 123 8.32 -11.05 -4.60
N GLY A 124 8.88 -11.59 -5.68
CA GLY A 124 10.10 -12.40 -5.63
C GLY A 124 11.18 -11.83 -6.54
N ARG A 125 12.43 -12.23 -6.29
CA ARG A 125 13.60 -11.66 -6.97
C ARG A 125 13.62 -12.09 -8.44
N LEU A 126 13.84 -11.14 -9.34
CA LEU A 126 14.07 -11.41 -10.76
C LEU A 126 15.49 -11.95 -10.99
N PRO A 127 15.70 -12.81 -12.00
CA PRO A 127 17.04 -13.18 -12.45
C PRO A 127 17.86 -11.96 -12.88
N GLU A 128 19.18 -11.99 -12.67
CA GLU A 128 20.07 -10.83 -12.93
C GLU A 128 20.04 -10.33 -14.38
N GLU A 129 19.90 -11.27 -15.33
CA GLU A 129 19.74 -10.96 -16.76
C GLU A 129 18.52 -10.08 -17.06
N LYS A 130 17.48 -10.17 -16.22
CA LYS A 130 16.21 -9.45 -16.35
C LYS A 130 16.16 -8.19 -15.50
N SER A 131 17.04 -8.07 -14.51
CA SER A 131 17.09 -6.93 -13.59
C SER A 131 18.14 -5.88 -13.97
N GLY A 132 18.90 -6.11 -15.05
CA GLY A 132 19.90 -5.15 -15.54
C GLY A 132 21.08 -4.96 -14.58
N GLY A 133 21.36 -5.95 -13.73
CA GLY A 133 22.40 -5.89 -12.70
C GLY A 133 21.93 -5.39 -11.32
N ASP A 134 20.69 -4.90 -11.21
CA ASP A 134 20.10 -4.49 -9.92
C ASP A 134 19.38 -5.66 -9.23
N SER A 135 19.10 -5.56 -7.92
CA SER A 135 18.19 -6.49 -7.26
C SER A 135 16.75 -6.03 -7.44
N MET A 136 16.10 -6.47 -8.54
CA MET A 136 14.69 -6.19 -8.79
C MET A 136 13.78 -7.30 -8.29
N PHE A 137 12.59 -6.92 -7.82
CA PHE A 137 11.53 -7.84 -7.44
C PHE A 137 10.31 -7.61 -8.31
N ALA A 138 9.56 -8.68 -8.56
CA ALA A 138 8.32 -8.62 -9.32
C ALA A 138 7.26 -9.55 -8.71
N ALA A 139 6.00 -9.12 -8.82
CA ALA A 139 4.82 -9.95 -8.58
C ALA A 139 3.76 -9.58 -9.60
N ALA A 140 3.04 -10.60 -10.08
CA ALA A 140 1.81 -10.38 -10.80
C ALA A 140 0.70 -10.05 -9.79
N TRP A 141 -0.14 -9.07 -10.12
CA TRP A 141 -1.31 -8.73 -9.32
C TRP A 141 -2.53 -8.58 -10.22
N VAL A 142 -3.57 -9.32 -9.89
CA VAL A 142 -4.90 -9.16 -10.47
C VAL A 142 -5.82 -8.66 -9.34
N PRO A 143 -6.19 -7.37 -9.35
CA PRO A 143 -7.06 -6.80 -8.32
C PRO A 143 -8.41 -7.51 -8.29
N ASP A 144 -8.93 -7.77 -7.09
CA ASP A 144 -10.29 -8.27 -6.92
C ASP A 144 -11.31 -7.20 -7.34
N ALA A 145 -12.46 -7.63 -7.87
CA ALA A 145 -13.50 -6.72 -8.35
C ALA A 145 -14.01 -5.76 -7.26
N SER A 146 -13.97 -6.16 -5.99
CA SER A 146 -14.35 -5.31 -4.85
C SER A 146 -13.43 -4.10 -4.64
N LEU A 147 -12.23 -4.10 -5.23
CA LEU A 147 -11.25 -3.03 -5.12
C LEU A 147 -11.41 -1.97 -6.23
N ALA A 148 -12.27 -2.23 -7.21
CA ALA A 148 -12.48 -1.34 -8.34
C ALA A 148 -13.58 -0.31 -8.06
N GLN A 149 -13.36 0.93 -8.49
CA GLN A 149 -14.41 1.91 -8.70
C GLN A 149 -15.09 1.62 -10.04
N SER A 150 -16.41 1.41 -9.98
CA SER A 150 -17.26 1.19 -11.16
C SER A 150 -16.80 0.04 -12.06
N GLY A 151 -15.99 -0.90 -11.54
CA GLY A 151 -15.48 -2.06 -12.29
C GLY A 151 -14.39 -1.76 -13.32
N VAL A 152 -13.88 -0.53 -13.41
CA VAL A 152 -12.93 -0.13 -14.48
C VAL A 152 -11.56 0.27 -13.96
N ALA A 153 -11.48 0.89 -12.78
CA ALA A 153 -10.21 1.36 -12.21
C ALA A 153 -10.10 0.98 -10.74
N VAL A 154 -8.92 0.51 -10.32
CA VAL A 154 -8.62 0.26 -8.90
C VAL A 154 -8.68 1.57 -8.14
N ARG A 155 -9.31 1.59 -6.96
CA ARG A 155 -9.36 2.80 -6.13
C ARG A 155 -7.95 3.22 -5.68
N PRO A 156 -7.64 4.53 -5.61
CA PRO A 156 -6.28 5.01 -5.33
C PRO A 156 -5.65 4.43 -4.06
N GLU A 157 -6.41 4.29 -2.98
CA GLU A 157 -5.89 3.77 -1.70
C GLU A 157 -5.40 2.32 -1.79
N PHE A 158 -5.93 1.52 -2.71
CA PHE A 158 -5.46 0.17 -2.96
C PHE A 158 -4.24 0.13 -3.86
N VAL A 159 -4.09 1.09 -4.78
CA VAL A 159 -2.85 1.26 -5.55
C VAL A 159 -1.71 1.65 -4.61
N TRP A 160 -1.95 2.57 -3.69
CA TRP A 160 -0.97 2.92 -2.64
C TRP A 160 -0.60 1.70 -1.79
N ALA A 161 -1.59 0.94 -1.31
CA ALA A 161 -1.35 -0.29 -0.55
C ALA A 161 -0.54 -1.34 -1.33
N ALA A 162 -0.74 -1.44 -2.65
CA ALA A 162 0.01 -2.35 -3.51
C ALA A 162 1.48 -1.94 -3.68
N MET A 163 1.79 -0.65 -3.59
CA MET A 163 3.13 -0.09 -3.79
C MET A 163 3.95 0.05 -2.49
N ASP A 164 3.31 0.07 -1.32
CA ASP A 164 3.95 0.34 -0.02
C ASP A 164 4.82 -0.81 0.52
N CYS A 165 4.64 -2.04 0.05
CA CYS A 165 5.43 -3.18 0.53
C CYS A 165 6.38 -3.72 -0.54
N PRO A 166 7.60 -3.17 -0.67
CA PRO A 166 8.68 -3.84 -1.35
C PRO A 166 9.44 -4.71 -0.33
N THR A 167 9.14 -6.01 -0.37
CA THR A 167 9.88 -7.16 0.21
C THR A 167 9.90 -7.34 1.72
#